data_AF-A0A847AZZ3-F1
#
_entry.id   AF-A0A847AZZ3-F1
#
_cell.length_a   1.000
_cell.length_b   1.000
_cell.length_c   1.000
_cell.angle_alpha   90.00
_cell.angle_beta   90.00
_cell.angle_gamma   90.00
#
_symmetry.space_group_name_H-M   'P 1'
#
loop_
_entity.id
_entity.type
_entity.pdbx_description
1 polymer ?
#
loop_
_entity_poly.entity_id
_entity_poly.type
_entity_poly.pdbx_seq_one_letter_code
_entity_poly.pdbx_strand_id
1 'polypeptide(L)'
;MRKELIFAVSALIFLSGCENGNLFSWTHSAGSNKSVDALLADGINAERNKDYDDAIKFFDDVLSKQPGNSEALYGKASSELKNAGLDIASLIPQLINQDTGAAEDLLSNILAGNLLLATEEAGPALKKIADGRADGAIPSDDFDINLNLGIIYFLHAASLLSQDPGVSVKNNFTVDGTPTRATINKAIENIDNAIKYLNAAMGGGLGGVKANFESFKTELETL
;
A
#
# COMPACT_ATOMS: atom_id res chain seq x y z
N MET A 1 -37.78 -30.49 30.51
CA MET A 1 -36.96 -30.94 29.36
C MET A 1 -36.82 -29.92 28.22
N ARG A 2 -37.87 -29.55 27.46
CA ARG A 2 -37.71 -28.64 26.29
C ARG A 2 -37.26 -27.21 26.62
N LYS A 3 -37.64 -26.67 27.79
CA LYS A 3 -37.26 -25.30 28.23
C LYS A 3 -35.84 -25.23 28.84
N GLU A 4 -35.36 -26.33 29.42
CA GLU A 4 -34.02 -26.41 30.00
C GLU A 4 -32.94 -26.58 28.92
N LEU A 5 -33.28 -27.26 27.82
CA LEU A 5 -32.40 -27.35 26.64
C LEU A 5 -32.24 -26.00 25.92
N ILE A 6 -33.30 -25.17 25.87
CA ILE A 6 -33.25 -23.82 25.28
C ILE A 6 -32.39 -22.90 26.15
N PHE A 7 -32.52 -22.98 27.49
CA PHE A 7 -31.67 -22.21 28.41
C PHE A 7 -30.19 -22.60 28.32
N ALA A 8 -29.87 -23.88 28.10
CA ALA A 8 -28.49 -24.35 27.96
C ALA A 8 -27.83 -23.89 26.63
N VAL A 9 -28.59 -23.85 25.52
CA VAL A 9 -28.08 -23.36 24.23
C VAL A 9 -27.88 -21.84 24.27
N SER A 10 -28.75 -21.09 24.95
CA SER A 10 -28.57 -19.64 25.13
C SER A 10 -27.38 -19.30 26.03
N ALA A 11 -27.10 -20.09 27.08
CA ALA A 11 -25.97 -19.86 27.98
C ALA A 11 -24.59 -20.09 27.32
N LEU A 12 -24.50 -20.98 26.32
CA LEU A 12 -23.25 -21.21 25.57
C LEU A 12 -22.87 -20.07 24.63
N ILE A 13 -23.84 -19.25 24.20
CA ILE A 13 -23.60 -18.10 23.31
C ILE A 13 -23.02 -16.90 24.09
N PHE A 14 -23.24 -16.82 25.40
CA PHE A 14 -22.78 -15.68 26.23
C PHE A 14 -21.38 -15.87 26.84
N LEU A 15 -20.80 -17.06 26.81
CA LEU A 15 -19.49 -17.33 27.43
C LEU A 15 -18.28 -17.12 26.51
N SER A 16 -18.50 -16.78 25.23
CA SER A 16 -17.44 -16.55 24.23
C SER A 16 -17.33 -15.09 23.76
N GLY A 17 -18.09 -14.17 24.37
CA GLY A 17 -18.22 -12.78 23.91
C GLY A 17 -17.25 -11.77 24.52
N CYS A 18 -16.03 -12.18 24.89
CA CYS A 18 -15.03 -11.26 25.45
C CYS A 18 -13.63 -11.55 24.87
N GLU A 19 -13.50 -11.32 23.58
CA GLU A 19 -12.31 -10.89 22.84
C GLU A 19 -12.77 -10.71 21.39
N ASN A 20 -12.05 -9.94 20.57
CA ASN A 20 -12.44 -9.54 19.21
C ASN A 20 -12.57 -10.69 18.17
N GLY A 21 -12.89 -11.91 18.60
CA GLY A 21 -13.10 -13.09 17.77
C GLY A 21 -14.58 -13.34 17.48
N ASN A 22 -14.89 -13.67 16.22
CA ASN A 22 -16.19 -14.22 15.84
C ASN A 22 -16.51 -15.47 16.68
N LEU A 23 -17.79 -15.71 16.96
CA LEU A 23 -18.31 -16.88 17.70
C LEU A 23 -17.81 -18.25 17.17
N PHE A 24 -17.29 -18.28 15.94
CA PHE A 24 -16.76 -19.46 15.26
C PHE A 24 -15.23 -19.48 15.12
N SER A 25 -14.48 -18.61 15.80
CA SER A 25 -13.01 -18.59 15.72
C SER A 25 -12.37 -19.94 16.10
N TRP A 26 -13.02 -20.74 16.95
CA TRP A 26 -12.58 -22.10 17.29
C TRP A 26 -12.67 -23.12 16.15
N THR A 27 -13.39 -22.80 15.05
CA THR A 27 -13.58 -23.71 13.91
C THR A 27 -12.55 -23.54 12.80
N HIS A 28 -11.80 -22.43 12.78
CA HIS A 28 -10.80 -22.13 11.76
C HIS A 28 -9.57 -21.51 12.38
N SER A 29 -8.46 -22.25 12.38
CA SER A 29 -7.14 -21.70 12.72
C SER A 29 -6.50 -21.14 11.45
N ALA A 30 -6.10 -19.86 11.47
CA ALA A 30 -5.45 -19.22 10.33
C ALA A 30 -4.25 -20.06 9.84
N GLY A 31 -4.12 -20.22 8.53
CA GLY A 31 -3.09 -21.03 7.89
C GLY A 31 -3.28 -22.55 7.97
N SER A 32 -4.31 -23.07 8.64
CA SER A 32 -4.58 -24.52 8.70
C SER A 32 -5.08 -25.10 7.38
N ASN A 33 -5.81 -24.31 6.59
CA ASN A 33 -6.21 -24.64 5.23
C ASN A 33 -5.30 -23.93 4.23
N LYS A 34 -4.64 -24.69 3.35
CA LYS A 34 -3.67 -24.19 2.37
C LYS A 34 -4.26 -24.03 0.96
N SER A 35 -5.59 -24.02 0.82
CA SER A 35 -6.24 -23.60 -0.43
C SER A 35 -6.02 -22.11 -0.67
N VAL A 36 -6.03 -21.70 -1.95
CA VAL A 36 -5.86 -20.29 -2.33
C VAL A 36 -6.89 -19.41 -1.63
N ASP A 37 -8.16 -19.75 -1.71
CA ASP A 37 -9.25 -18.96 -1.13
C ASP A 37 -9.13 -18.82 0.40
N ALA A 38 -8.70 -19.89 1.09
CA ALA A 38 -8.54 -19.86 2.54
C ALA A 38 -7.34 -18.98 2.96
N LEU A 39 -6.20 -19.12 2.27
CA LEU A 39 -5.03 -18.29 2.51
C LEU A 39 -5.32 -16.82 2.20
N LEU A 40 -6.06 -16.55 1.13
CA LEU A 40 -6.46 -15.20 0.77
C LEU A 40 -7.35 -14.57 1.85
N ALA A 41 -8.33 -15.32 2.35
CA ALA A 41 -9.19 -14.89 3.45
C ALA A 41 -8.38 -14.67 4.75
N ASP A 42 -7.42 -15.54 5.06
CA ASP A 42 -6.53 -15.38 6.21
C ASP A 42 -5.66 -14.12 6.08
N GLY A 43 -5.11 -13.85 4.90
CA GLY A 43 -4.35 -12.62 4.62
C GLY A 43 -5.18 -11.36 4.80
N ILE A 44 -6.39 -11.33 4.24
CA ILE A 44 -7.33 -10.20 4.40
C ILE A 44 -7.71 -9.99 5.88
N ASN A 45 -7.91 -11.07 6.63
CA ASN A 45 -8.25 -10.96 8.05
C ASN A 45 -7.07 -10.46 8.90
N ALA A 46 -5.86 -10.97 8.64
CA ALA A 46 -4.65 -10.49 9.29
C ALA A 46 -4.41 -8.99 9.01
N GLU A 47 -4.58 -8.56 7.75
CA GLU A 47 -4.45 -7.14 7.39
C GLU A 47 -5.46 -6.27 8.14
N ARG A 48 -6.73 -6.70 8.24
CA ARG A 48 -7.78 -5.99 8.99
C ARG A 48 -7.48 -5.89 10.48
N ASN A 49 -6.82 -6.90 11.05
CA ASN A 49 -6.38 -6.91 12.43
C ASN A 49 -5.08 -6.12 12.66
N LYS A 50 -4.49 -5.56 11.58
CA LYS A 50 -3.19 -4.88 11.57
C LYS A 50 -2.00 -5.80 11.85
N ASP A 51 -2.19 -7.11 11.68
CA ASP A 51 -1.14 -8.12 11.75
C ASP A 51 -0.44 -8.21 10.38
N TYR A 52 0.21 -7.11 9.97
CA TYR A 52 0.70 -6.94 8.59
C TYR A 52 1.74 -7.99 8.20
N ASP A 53 2.64 -8.38 9.12
CA ASP A 53 3.63 -9.42 8.86
C ASP A 53 2.99 -10.78 8.54
N ASP A 54 1.89 -11.13 9.20
CA ASP A 54 1.16 -12.37 8.93
C ASP A 54 0.31 -12.26 7.66
N ALA A 55 -0.28 -11.08 7.40
CA ALA A 55 -0.96 -10.80 6.15
C ALA A 55 -0.03 -11.01 4.95
N ILE A 56 1.18 -10.44 4.99
CA ILE A 56 2.21 -10.59 3.96
C ILE A 56 2.54 -12.08 3.73
N LYS A 57 2.75 -12.86 4.80
CA LYS A 57 3.02 -14.31 4.68
C LYS A 57 1.89 -15.06 3.99
N PHE A 58 0.63 -14.77 4.34
CA PHE A 58 -0.52 -15.42 3.70
C PHE A 58 -0.66 -15.03 2.23
N PHE A 59 -0.43 -13.76 1.88
CA PHE A 59 -0.43 -13.34 0.48
C PHE A 59 0.74 -13.96 -0.29
N ASP A 60 1.93 -14.09 0.29
CA ASP A 60 3.06 -14.82 -0.31
C ASP A 60 2.73 -16.30 -0.53
N ASP A 61 2.07 -16.96 0.43
CA ASP A 61 1.57 -18.33 0.30
C ASP A 61 0.59 -18.44 -0.90
N VAL A 62 -0.29 -17.45 -1.11
CA VAL A 62 -1.17 -17.38 -2.30
C VAL A 62 -0.36 -17.18 -3.59
N LEU A 63 0.55 -16.20 -3.60
CA LEU A 63 1.35 -15.84 -4.78
C LEU A 63 2.31 -16.96 -5.20
N SER A 64 2.74 -17.82 -4.27
CA SER A 64 3.51 -19.02 -4.58
C SER A 64 2.72 -20.05 -5.41
N LYS A 65 1.39 -20.08 -5.25
CA LYS A 65 0.47 -20.98 -5.97
C LYS A 65 -0.11 -20.32 -7.22
N GLN A 66 -0.40 -19.03 -7.14
CA GLN A 66 -0.98 -18.23 -8.21
C GLN A 66 -0.23 -16.89 -8.30
N PRO A 67 0.90 -16.83 -9.01
CA PRO A 67 1.73 -15.62 -9.08
C PRO A 67 1.02 -14.39 -9.67
N GLY A 68 -0.08 -14.59 -10.39
CA GLY A 68 -0.89 -13.54 -10.99
C GLY A 68 -2.14 -13.17 -10.20
N ASN A 69 -2.36 -13.72 -9.00
CA ASN A 69 -3.55 -13.45 -8.22
C ASN A 69 -3.62 -11.97 -7.85
N SER A 70 -4.53 -11.21 -8.46
CA SER A 70 -4.55 -9.75 -8.33
C SER A 70 -4.94 -9.29 -6.93
N GLU A 71 -5.84 -10.02 -6.25
CA GLU A 71 -6.22 -9.74 -4.87
C GLU A 71 -5.04 -9.92 -3.91
N ALA A 72 -4.24 -10.98 -4.06
CA ALA A 72 -3.06 -11.21 -3.24
C ALA A 72 -1.93 -10.22 -3.55
N LEU A 73 -1.74 -9.85 -4.81
CA LEU A 73 -0.78 -8.79 -5.20
C LEU A 73 -1.15 -7.45 -4.54
N TYR A 74 -2.43 -7.07 -4.60
CA TYR A 74 -2.93 -5.85 -3.96
C TYR A 74 -2.84 -5.91 -2.44
N GLY A 75 -3.31 -7.01 -1.83
CA GLY A 75 -3.29 -7.21 -0.39
C GLY A 75 -1.88 -7.18 0.19
N LYS A 76 -0.91 -7.83 -0.48
CA LYS A 76 0.50 -7.75 -0.09
C LYS A 76 1.01 -6.32 -0.16
N ALA A 77 0.85 -5.64 -1.30
CA ALA A 77 1.29 -4.26 -1.48
C ALA A 77 0.72 -3.32 -0.40
N SER A 78 -0.59 -3.43 -0.13
CA SER A 78 -1.26 -2.68 0.94
C SER A 78 -0.67 -2.99 2.32
N SER A 79 -0.40 -4.26 2.61
CA SER A 79 0.16 -4.69 3.89
C SER A 79 1.60 -4.20 4.09
N GLU A 80 2.46 -4.27 3.07
CA GLU A 80 3.84 -3.75 3.11
C GLU A 80 3.88 -2.25 3.44
N LEU A 81 3.02 -1.47 2.77
CA LEU A 81 2.93 -0.02 2.99
C LEU A 81 2.45 0.30 4.40
N LYS A 82 1.38 -0.36 4.86
CA LYS A 82 0.86 -0.17 6.22
C LYS A 82 1.84 -0.63 7.29
N ASN A 83 2.60 -1.69 7.05
CA ASN A 83 3.66 -2.16 7.95
C ASN A 83 4.77 -1.11 8.09
N ALA A 84 5.09 -0.40 7.00
CA ALA A 84 5.98 0.76 7.02
C ALA A 84 5.34 2.04 7.57
N GLY A 85 4.10 1.99 8.07
CA GLY A 85 3.38 3.13 8.62
C GLY A 85 2.74 4.04 7.56
N LEU A 86 2.70 3.62 6.29
CA LEU A 86 2.09 4.37 5.21
C LEU A 86 0.66 3.92 4.93
N ASP A 87 -0.29 4.83 5.15
CA ASP A 87 -1.66 4.69 4.67
C ASP A 87 -1.89 5.64 3.48
N ILE A 88 -1.83 5.11 2.25
CA ILE A 88 -1.99 5.90 1.00
C ILE A 88 -3.30 6.68 1.01
N ALA A 89 -4.38 6.11 1.54
CA ALA A 89 -5.69 6.77 1.56
C ALA A 89 -5.64 8.07 2.38
N SER A 90 -4.84 8.11 3.44
CA SER A 90 -4.64 9.31 4.25
C SER A 90 -3.77 10.39 3.58
N LEU A 91 -2.95 10.02 2.57
CA LEU A 91 -2.09 10.94 1.84
C LEU A 91 -2.85 11.69 0.75
N ILE A 92 -3.82 11.05 0.12
CA ILE A 92 -4.52 11.61 -1.05
C ILE A 92 -5.13 12.99 -0.77
N PRO A 93 -5.87 13.23 0.34
CA PRO A 93 -6.38 14.56 0.65
C PRO A 93 -5.28 15.61 0.83
N GLN A 94 -4.12 15.22 1.37
CA GLN A 94 -3.00 16.12 1.60
C GLN A 94 -2.31 16.52 0.28
N LEU A 95 -2.14 15.55 -0.63
CA LEU A 95 -1.61 15.79 -1.97
C LEU A 95 -2.54 16.67 -2.81
N ILE A 96 -3.86 16.56 -2.62
CA ILE A 96 -4.87 17.35 -3.35
C ILE A 96 -4.99 18.76 -2.79
N ASN A 97 -5.12 18.92 -1.47
CA ASN A 97 -5.45 20.21 -0.86
C ASN A 97 -4.25 21.16 -0.73
N GLN A 98 -3.03 20.70 -1.05
CA GLN A 98 -1.78 21.48 -0.87
C GLN A 98 -1.65 22.08 0.54
N ASP A 99 -2.27 21.46 1.55
CA ASP A 99 -2.25 21.94 2.92
C ASP A 99 -0.95 21.49 3.58
N THR A 100 0.03 22.40 3.59
CA THR A 100 1.44 22.11 3.87
C THR A 100 1.73 21.70 5.31
N GLY A 101 0.77 21.85 6.25
CA GLY A 101 0.95 21.50 7.66
C GLY A 101 0.77 20.01 7.99
N ALA A 102 -0.15 19.30 7.32
CA ALA A 102 -0.33 17.84 7.52
C ALA A 102 0.68 17.03 6.69
N ALA A 103 1.09 17.57 5.54
CA ALA A 103 2.14 16.99 4.70
C ALA A 103 3.52 16.99 5.41
N GLU A 104 3.77 17.88 6.38
CA GLU A 104 5.01 17.94 7.17
C GLU A 104 5.25 16.68 8.02
N ASP A 105 4.26 16.25 8.80
CA ASP A 105 4.35 15.02 9.61
C ASP A 105 4.38 13.78 8.71
N LEU A 106 3.72 13.85 7.57
CA LEU A 106 3.65 12.74 6.63
C LEU A 106 4.99 12.50 5.94
N LEU A 107 5.63 13.55 5.39
CA LEU A 107 6.93 13.47 4.71
C LEU A 107 8.08 13.16 5.68
N SER A 108 8.03 13.66 6.92
CA SER A 108 9.03 13.30 7.94
C SER A 108 8.93 11.83 8.37
N ASN A 109 7.73 11.24 8.43
CA ASN A 109 7.52 9.82 8.70
C ASN A 109 7.79 8.91 7.48
N ILE A 110 7.45 9.37 6.28
CA ILE A 110 7.77 8.75 4.97
C ILE A 110 9.28 8.52 4.83
N LEU A 111 10.12 9.43 5.31
CA LEU A 111 11.58 9.36 5.15
C LEU A 111 12.30 8.52 6.23
N ALA A 112 11.58 7.86 7.15
CA ALA A 112 12.14 7.12 8.29
C ALA A 112 12.84 5.77 7.94
N GLY A 113 13.20 5.55 6.67
CA GLY A 113 14.00 4.40 6.20
C GLY A 113 13.19 3.19 5.72
N ASN A 114 12.06 2.86 6.36
CA ASN A 114 11.26 1.68 5.99
C ASN A 114 10.44 1.87 4.69
N LEU A 115 10.21 3.11 4.26
CA LEU A 115 9.38 3.38 3.08
C LEU A 115 10.05 2.98 1.77
N LEU A 116 11.38 3.13 1.66
CA LEU A 116 12.08 2.74 0.44
C LEU A 116 11.83 1.25 0.17
N LEU A 117 12.04 0.40 1.18
CA LEU A 117 11.79 -1.03 1.07
C LEU A 117 10.32 -1.34 0.78
N ALA A 118 9.39 -0.71 1.49
CA ALA A 118 7.96 -0.95 1.26
C ALA A 118 7.52 -0.57 -0.16
N THR A 119 8.06 0.51 -0.72
CA THR A 119 7.77 0.90 -2.11
C THR A 119 8.46 -0.01 -3.15
N GLU A 120 9.63 -0.57 -2.83
CA GLU A 120 10.30 -1.60 -3.65
C GLU A 120 9.51 -2.91 -3.72
N GLU A 121 8.83 -3.29 -2.64
CA GLU A 121 7.99 -4.48 -2.58
C GLU A 121 6.59 -4.25 -3.18
N ALA A 122 5.94 -3.14 -2.82
CA ALA A 122 4.57 -2.83 -3.25
C ALA A 122 4.47 -2.43 -4.72
N GLY A 123 5.43 -1.64 -5.22
CA GLY A 123 5.41 -1.07 -6.57
C GLY A 123 5.30 -2.14 -7.67
N PRO A 124 6.21 -3.13 -7.73
CA PRO A 124 6.16 -4.19 -8.74
C PRO A 124 4.87 -5.02 -8.71
N ALA A 125 4.31 -5.25 -7.52
CA ALA A 125 3.07 -6.01 -7.36
C ALA A 125 1.87 -5.27 -7.99
N LEU A 126 1.69 -3.99 -7.64
CA LEU A 126 0.61 -3.18 -8.24
C LEU A 126 0.86 -2.93 -9.74
N LYS A 127 2.12 -2.74 -10.15
CA LYS A 127 2.48 -2.58 -11.56
C LYS A 127 2.07 -3.79 -12.39
N LYS A 128 2.16 -5.00 -11.83
CA LYS A 128 1.70 -6.21 -12.52
C LYS A 128 0.20 -6.19 -12.79
N ILE A 129 -0.60 -5.67 -11.86
CA ILE A 129 -2.05 -5.46 -12.05
C ILE A 129 -2.29 -4.38 -13.10
N ALA A 130 -1.70 -3.19 -12.92
CA ALA A 130 -1.89 -2.03 -13.81
C ALA A 130 -1.42 -2.27 -15.27
N ASP A 131 -0.43 -3.14 -15.47
CA ASP A 131 0.03 -3.54 -16.81
C ASP A 131 -0.83 -4.65 -17.45
N GLY A 132 -1.89 -5.14 -16.79
CA GLY A 132 -2.71 -6.25 -17.27
C GLY A 132 -1.97 -7.60 -17.28
N ARG A 133 -0.96 -7.76 -16.40
CA ARG A 133 -0.15 -8.99 -16.27
C ARG A 133 -0.58 -9.86 -15.07
N ALA A 134 -1.66 -9.51 -14.40
CA ALA A 134 -2.31 -10.31 -13.37
C ALA A 134 -3.44 -11.18 -13.97
N ASP A 135 -4.24 -11.82 -13.13
CA ASP A 135 -5.37 -12.69 -13.51
C ASP A 135 -6.61 -11.94 -14.04
N GLY A 136 -6.63 -10.62 -13.90
CA GLY A 136 -7.71 -9.75 -14.38
C GLY A 136 -8.92 -9.68 -13.45
N ALA A 137 -8.88 -10.26 -12.25
CA ALA A 137 -9.95 -10.08 -11.26
C ALA A 137 -10.04 -8.62 -10.79
N ILE A 138 -8.89 -7.96 -10.62
CA ILE A 138 -8.79 -6.49 -10.56
C ILE A 138 -8.42 -5.98 -11.96
N PRO A 139 -9.22 -5.07 -12.57
CA PRO A 139 -8.94 -4.52 -13.90
C PRO A 139 -7.62 -3.74 -13.97
N SER A 140 -6.96 -3.75 -15.13
CA SER A 140 -5.71 -2.99 -15.33
C SER A 140 -5.92 -1.46 -15.33
N ASP A 141 -7.11 -1.00 -15.69
CA ASP A 141 -7.54 0.40 -15.66
C ASP A 141 -8.25 0.78 -14.35
N ASP A 142 -8.17 -0.09 -13.33
CA ASP A 142 -8.72 0.19 -12.01
C ASP A 142 -8.15 1.51 -11.45
N PHE A 143 -9.04 2.42 -11.07
CA PHE A 143 -8.67 3.76 -10.63
C PHE A 143 -7.78 3.73 -9.39
N ASP A 144 -8.12 2.89 -8.40
CA ASP A 144 -7.40 2.83 -7.14
C ASP A 144 -6.01 2.23 -7.33
N ILE A 145 -5.88 1.20 -8.17
CA ILE A 145 -4.58 0.61 -8.52
C ILE A 145 -3.68 1.65 -9.19
N ASN A 146 -4.17 2.36 -10.20
CA ASN A 146 -3.39 3.32 -10.95
C ASN A 146 -3.03 4.56 -10.11
N LEU A 147 -3.95 5.03 -9.25
CA LEU A 147 -3.69 6.11 -8.31
C LEU A 147 -2.63 5.72 -7.27
N ASN A 148 -2.82 4.58 -6.61
CA ASN A 148 -1.90 4.10 -5.58
C ASN A 148 -0.51 3.84 -6.15
N LEU A 149 -0.43 3.22 -7.33
CA LEU A 149 0.85 2.99 -8.01
C LEU A 149 1.54 4.31 -8.40
N GLY A 150 0.77 5.29 -8.87
CA GLY A 150 1.29 6.63 -9.14
C GLY A 150 1.93 7.28 -7.91
N ILE A 151 1.24 7.21 -6.77
CA ILE A 151 1.75 7.73 -5.49
C ILE A 151 2.99 6.95 -5.02
N ILE A 152 2.98 5.62 -5.08
CA ILE A 152 4.11 4.77 -4.70
C ILE A 152 5.37 5.13 -5.48
N TYR A 153 5.27 5.29 -6.79
CA TYR A 153 6.40 5.67 -7.63
C TYR A 153 6.99 7.01 -7.23
N PHE A 154 6.14 8.00 -6.94
CA PHE A 154 6.59 9.31 -6.49
C PHE A 154 7.28 9.24 -5.12
N LEU A 155 6.70 8.51 -4.17
CA LEU A 155 7.28 8.30 -2.85
C LEU A 155 8.61 7.54 -2.92
N HIS A 156 8.72 6.57 -3.81
CA HIS A 156 9.97 5.85 -4.07
C HIS A 156 11.06 6.80 -4.60
N ALA A 157 10.71 7.70 -5.54
CA ALA A 157 11.63 8.72 -6.05
C ALA A 157 12.18 9.63 -4.93
N ALA A 158 11.30 10.15 -4.08
CA ALA A 158 11.68 10.98 -2.93
C ALA A 158 12.54 10.21 -1.91
N SER A 159 12.23 8.93 -1.70
CA SER A 159 12.96 8.05 -0.79
C SER A 159 14.38 7.75 -1.30
N LEU A 160 14.54 7.53 -2.62
CA LEU A 160 15.83 7.33 -3.27
C LEU A 160 16.76 8.54 -3.10
N LEU A 161 16.24 9.75 -3.34
CA LEU A 161 17.01 10.99 -3.16
C LEU A 161 17.52 11.14 -1.74
N SER A 162 16.70 10.79 -0.75
CA SER A 162 17.05 10.89 0.66
C SER A 162 18.06 9.83 1.14
N GLN A 163 18.42 8.85 0.30
CA GLN A 163 19.52 7.92 0.59
C GLN A 163 20.89 8.53 0.30
N ASP A 164 20.98 9.58 -0.52
CA ASP A 164 22.25 10.21 -0.83
C ASP A 164 22.76 11.02 0.39
N PRO A 165 24.04 10.85 0.79
CA PRO A 165 24.57 11.55 1.96
C PRO A 165 24.47 13.07 1.85
N GLY A 166 23.85 13.70 2.85
CA GLY A 166 23.68 15.16 2.90
C GLY A 166 22.57 15.70 1.99
N VAL A 167 21.79 14.82 1.36
CA VAL A 167 20.58 15.18 0.63
C VAL A 167 19.37 15.09 1.56
N SER A 168 18.47 16.08 1.45
CA SER A 168 17.15 15.99 2.09
C SER A 168 16.07 16.49 1.14
N VAL A 169 14.97 15.76 1.05
CA VAL A 169 13.76 16.21 0.34
C VAL A 169 12.85 16.93 1.33
N LYS A 170 12.47 18.16 0.99
CA LYS A 170 11.60 19.02 1.81
C LYS A 170 10.12 18.76 1.56
N ASN A 171 9.28 19.31 2.43
CA ASN A 171 7.83 19.18 2.42
C ASN A 171 7.14 19.76 1.18
N ASN A 172 7.73 20.76 0.55
CA ASN A 172 7.31 21.35 -0.72
C ASN A 172 7.92 20.65 -1.95
N PHE A 173 8.49 19.45 -1.76
CA PHE A 173 9.22 18.70 -2.76
C PHE A 173 10.44 19.44 -3.32
N THR A 174 11.12 20.27 -2.52
CA THR A 174 12.45 20.77 -2.93
C THR A 174 13.56 19.88 -2.41
N VAL A 175 14.69 19.85 -3.11
CA VAL A 175 15.86 19.07 -2.70
C VAL A 175 16.95 19.99 -2.18
N ASP A 176 17.31 19.81 -0.90
CA ASP A 176 18.55 20.37 -0.36
C ASP A 176 19.68 19.36 -0.54
N GLY A 177 20.88 19.86 -0.87
CA GLY A 177 22.08 19.06 -1.06
C GLY A 177 22.40 18.83 -2.54
N THR A 178 23.24 17.83 -2.83
CA THR A 178 23.64 17.51 -4.19
C THR A 178 23.56 16.00 -4.39
N PRO A 179 22.38 15.48 -4.79
CA PRO A 179 22.24 14.07 -5.10
C PRO A 179 23.15 13.69 -6.28
N THR A 180 23.56 12.42 -6.32
CA THR A 180 24.33 11.90 -7.44
C THR A 180 23.48 11.91 -8.70
N ARG A 181 24.13 12.09 -9.86
CA ARG A 181 23.43 12.03 -11.16
C ARG A 181 22.70 10.69 -11.37
N ALA A 182 23.23 9.60 -10.82
CA ALA A 182 22.60 8.29 -10.87
C ALA A 182 21.28 8.26 -10.06
N THR A 183 21.27 8.83 -8.86
CA THR A 183 20.08 8.96 -8.02
C THR A 183 19.04 9.87 -8.67
N ILE A 184 19.46 11.02 -9.24
CA ILE A 184 18.58 11.93 -9.99
C ILE A 184 17.88 11.20 -11.15
N ASN A 185 18.64 10.49 -11.99
CA ASN A 185 18.07 9.80 -13.15
C ASN A 185 17.03 8.74 -12.74
N LYS A 186 17.31 7.98 -11.68
CA LYS A 186 16.35 6.99 -11.14
C LYS A 186 15.12 7.66 -10.55
N ALA A 187 15.28 8.77 -9.83
CA ALA A 187 14.16 9.53 -9.28
C ALA A 187 13.26 10.07 -10.41
N ILE A 188 13.84 10.63 -11.47
CA ILE A 188 13.10 11.11 -12.65
C ILE A 188 12.34 9.96 -13.33
N GLU A 189 12.96 8.78 -13.52
CA GLU A 189 12.28 7.61 -14.10
C GLU A 189 11.05 7.20 -13.27
N ASN A 190 11.18 7.21 -11.94
CA ASN A 190 10.07 6.92 -11.05
C ASN A 190 8.99 8.01 -11.12
N ILE A 191 9.34 9.29 -11.20
CA ILE A 191 8.35 10.37 -11.37
C ILE A 191 7.63 10.25 -12.73
N ASP A 192 8.31 9.86 -13.79
CA ASP A 192 7.67 9.60 -15.09
C ASP A 192 6.67 8.45 -15.02
N ASN A 193 7.01 7.37 -14.32
CA ASN A 193 6.07 6.28 -14.03
C ASN A 193 4.91 6.77 -13.16
N ALA A 194 5.17 7.60 -12.15
CA ALA A 194 4.13 8.19 -11.31
C ALA A 194 3.10 8.96 -12.14
N ILE A 195 3.57 9.87 -12.98
CA ILE A 195 2.73 10.67 -13.88
C ILE A 195 1.96 9.78 -14.85
N LYS A 196 2.61 8.76 -15.42
CA LYS A 196 1.95 7.79 -16.31
C LYS A 196 0.74 7.12 -15.65
N TYR A 197 0.92 6.59 -14.44
CA TYR A 197 -0.17 5.88 -13.75
C TYR A 197 -1.22 6.84 -13.17
N LEU A 198 -0.84 8.05 -12.76
CA LEU A 198 -1.82 9.10 -12.45
C LEU A 198 -2.70 9.47 -13.65
N ASN A 199 -2.14 9.51 -14.87
CA ASN A 199 -2.93 9.75 -16.08
C ASN A 199 -3.87 8.59 -16.42
N ALA A 200 -3.50 7.36 -16.07
CA ALA A 200 -4.32 6.17 -16.26
C ALA A 200 -5.46 6.08 -15.22
N ALA A 201 -5.28 6.65 -14.03
CA ALA A 201 -6.34 6.85 -13.05
C ALA A 201 -7.32 7.93 -13.56
N MET A 202 -8.32 7.54 -14.35
CA MET A 202 -9.26 8.42 -15.06
C MET A 202 -10.20 9.23 -14.14
N GLY A 203 -9.65 10.15 -13.34
CA GLY A 203 -10.40 11.10 -12.52
C GLY A 203 -9.93 12.53 -12.75
N GLY A 204 -10.82 13.41 -13.21
CA GLY A 204 -10.53 14.83 -13.48
C GLY A 204 -10.10 15.67 -12.28
N GLY A 205 -9.95 15.07 -11.09
CA GLY A 205 -9.55 15.72 -9.84
C GLY A 205 -8.06 15.68 -9.50
N LEU A 206 -7.23 14.97 -10.27
CA LEU A 206 -5.81 14.76 -9.94
C LEU A 206 -4.83 15.77 -10.61
N GLY A 207 -5.36 16.77 -11.33
CA GLY A 207 -4.54 17.73 -12.08
C GLY A 207 -3.52 18.49 -11.21
N GLY A 208 -3.90 18.85 -9.98
CA GLY A 208 -2.98 19.51 -9.04
C GLY A 208 -1.85 18.60 -8.57
N VAL A 209 -2.15 17.33 -8.28
CA VAL A 209 -1.13 16.33 -7.88
C VAL A 209 -0.14 16.10 -9.03
N LYS A 210 -0.64 15.95 -10.26
CA LYS A 210 0.20 15.81 -11.46
C LYS A 210 1.13 17.01 -11.65
N ALA A 211 0.60 18.23 -11.52
CA ALA A 211 1.39 19.45 -11.67
C ALA A 211 2.51 19.54 -10.61
N ASN A 212 2.25 19.11 -9.38
CA ASN A 212 3.28 19.04 -8.34
C ASN A 212 4.39 18.04 -8.71
N PHE A 213 4.04 16.87 -9.25
CA PHE A 213 5.02 15.87 -9.66
C PHE A 213 5.87 16.36 -10.86
N GLU A 214 5.24 17.04 -11.82
CA GLU A 214 5.94 17.68 -12.95
C GLU A 214 6.87 18.80 -12.50
N SER A 215 6.45 19.61 -11.52
CA SER A 215 7.29 20.64 -10.92
C SER A 215 8.52 20.04 -10.23
N PHE A 216 8.32 18.97 -9.44
CA PHE A 216 9.42 18.28 -8.77
C PHE A 216 10.42 17.68 -9.77
N LYS A 217 9.91 17.03 -10.83
CA LYS A 217 10.77 16.53 -11.92
C LYS A 217 11.60 17.65 -12.54
N THR A 218 10.97 18.79 -12.85
CA THR A 218 11.65 19.94 -13.46
C THR A 218 12.77 20.46 -12.55
N GLU A 219 12.56 20.50 -11.24
CA GLU A 219 13.61 20.86 -10.28
C GLU A 219 14.80 19.88 -10.36
N LEU A 220 14.55 18.57 -10.32
CA LEU A 220 15.61 17.55 -10.41
C LEU A 220 16.42 17.63 -11.71
N GLU A 221 15.79 18.03 -12.82
CA GLU A 221 16.46 18.25 -14.11
C GLU A 221 17.42 19.44 -14.10
N THR A 222 17.29 20.36 -13.13
CA THR A 222 18.18 21.53 -12.97
C THR A 222 19.36 21.33 -12.03
N LEU A 223 19.36 20.25 -11.23
CA LEU A 223 20.46 19.82 -10.35
C LEU A 223 21.53 19.05 -11.15
#